data_AF-A3XCN5-F1
#
_entry.id   AF-A3XCN5-F1
#
_cell.length_a   1.000
_cell.length_b   1.000
_cell.length_c   1.000
_cell.angle_alpha   90.00
_cell.angle_beta   90.00
_cell.angle_gamma   90.00
#
_symmetry.space_group_name_H-M   'P 1'
#
loop_
_entity.id
_entity.type
_entity.pdbx_description
1 polymer ?
#
loop_
_entity_poly.entity_id
_entity_poly.type
_entity_poly.pdbx_seq_one_letter_code
_entity_poly.pdbx_strand_id
1 'polypeptide(L)'
;MCTSAALAGSAQKAEYAHLLDVFQKTCVAAFPDFSKIQDELVSLGFEPTSDGNWVSEQVFVKAQNGDGNETVPFCHANLRLKSSTRELSDAAQAALVSMGVHVIRAQRKGVRLTAELEKSGVLGELFTDSLGPTSIIVIRGKR
;
A
#
# COMPACT_ATOMS: atom_id res chain seq x y z
N MET A 1 21.08 25.07 -22.10
CA MET A 1 21.01 23.66 -21.67
C MET A 1 20.24 23.60 -20.35
N CYS A 2 18.93 23.39 -20.38
CA CYS A 2 18.05 23.38 -19.19
C CYS A 2 17.05 22.21 -19.22
N THR A 3 17.49 21.03 -19.67
CA THR A 3 16.57 19.90 -19.93
C THR A 3 16.60 18.81 -18.85
N SER A 4 17.63 18.75 -17.99
CA SER A 4 17.79 17.61 -17.07
C SER A 4 16.85 17.61 -15.86
N ALA A 5 16.51 18.77 -15.30
CA ALA A 5 15.65 18.86 -14.11
C ALA A 5 14.17 18.58 -14.42
N ALA A 6 13.68 19.04 -15.58
CA ALA A 6 12.31 18.82 -16.00
C ALA A 6 12.05 17.34 -16.35
N LEU A 7 13.01 16.69 -17.01
CA LEU A 7 12.94 15.25 -17.31
C LEU A 7 13.04 14.37 -16.06
N ALA A 8 13.92 14.73 -15.10
CA ALA A 8 14.02 14.03 -13.82
C ALA A 8 12.71 14.14 -13.00
N GLY A 9 12.10 15.33 -12.98
CA GLY A 9 10.81 15.55 -12.32
C GLY A 9 9.66 14.78 -12.98
N SER A 10 9.65 14.63 -14.31
CA SER A 10 8.62 13.85 -15.02
C SER A 10 8.77 12.34 -14.81
N ALA A 11 10.00 11.82 -14.76
CA ALA A 11 10.26 10.41 -14.51
C ALA A 11 9.85 10.02 -13.08
N GLN A 12 10.22 10.83 -12.10
CA GLN A 12 9.85 10.63 -10.70
C GLN A 12 8.32 10.66 -10.49
N LYS A 13 7.60 11.51 -11.23
CA LYS A 13 6.13 11.58 -11.18
C LYS A 13 5.47 10.35 -11.82
N ALA A 14 6.04 9.81 -12.89
CA ALA A 14 5.54 8.59 -13.55
C ALA A 14 5.78 7.35 -12.67
N GLU A 15 6.96 7.24 -12.05
CA GLU A 15 7.25 6.18 -11.08
C GLU A 15 6.30 6.25 -9.88
N TYR A 16 6.10 7.44 -9.30
CA TYR A 16 5.13 7.64 -8.22
C TYR A 16 3.71 7.17 -8.61
N ALA A 17 3.23 7.54 -9.79
CA ALA A 17 1.91 7.17 -10.26
C ALA A 17 1.77 5.64 -10.44
N HIS A 18 2.80 4.98 -10.97
CA HIS A 18 2.81 3.52 -11.11
C HIS A 18 2.81 2.80 -9.76
N LEU A 19 3.63 3.23 -8.81
CA LEU A 19 3.70 2.65 -7.47
C LEU A 19 2.37 2.79 -6.71
N LEU A 20 1.72 3.96 -6.86
CA LEU A 20 0.39 4.21 -6.29
C LEU A 20 -0.67 3.32 -6.95
N ASP A 21 -0.64 3.17 -8.27
CA ASP A 21 -1.58 2.32 -9.03
C ASP A 21 -1.49 0.85 -8.59
N VAL A 22 -0.27 0.30 -8.49
CA VAL A 22 -0.04 -1.06 -7.98
C VAL A 22 -0.61 -1.21 -6.57
N PHE A 23 -0.28 -0.30 -5.66
CA PHE A 23 -0.77 -0.36 -4.28
C PHE A 23 -2.30 -0.27 -4.19
N GLN A 24 -2.92 0.57 -5.03
CA GLN A 24 -4.37 0.72 -5.08
C GLN A 24 -5.05 -0.53 -5.62
N LYS A 25 -4.56 -1.09 -6.74
CA LYS A 25 -5.12 -2.32 -7.35
C LYS A 25 -4.92 -3.57 -6.49
N THR A 26 -3.91 -3.56 -5.62
CA THR A 26 -3.60 -4.71 -4.75
C THR A 26 -4.13 -4.50 -3.34
N CYS A 27 -3.34 -3.87 -2.45
CA CYS A 27 -3.65 -3.78 -1.02
C CYS A 27 -4.95 -3.02 -0.71
N VAL A 28 -5.22 -1.90 -1.40
CA VAL A 28 -6.44 -1.11 -1.13
C VAL A 28 -7.68 -1.84 -1.63
N ALA A 29 -7.63 -2.32 -2.87
CA ALA A 29 -8.75 -3.03 -3.49
C ALA A 29 -9.14 -4.30 -2.72
N ALA A 30 -8.13 -4.99 -2.17
CA ALA A 30 -8.31 -6.19 -1.39
C ALA A 30 -8.97 -5.94 -0.02
N PHE A 31 -8.86 -4.76 0.60
CA PHE A 31 -9.43 -4.60 1.95
C PHE A 31 -10.97 -4.71 1.96
N PRO A 32 -11.58 -5.52 2.86
CA PRO A 32 -10.94 -6.23 3.99
C PRO A 32 -10.55 -7.69 3.74
N ASP A 33 -10.82 -8.23 2.55
CA ASP A 33 -10.54 -9.63 2.17
C ASP A 33 -9.40 -9.75 1.15
N PHE A 34 -8.26 -10.26 1.62
CA PHE A 34 -7.06 -10.42 0.81
C PHE A 34 -7.00 -11.73 0.02
N SER A 35 -8.08 -12.54 0.04
CA SER A 35 -8.12 -13.88 -0.55
C SER A 35 -7.67 -13.95 -2.01
N LYS A 36 -7.95 -12.90 -2.79
CA LYS A 36 -7.66 -12.83 -4.24
C LYS A 36 -6.43 -12.02 -4.62
N ILE A 37 -5.68 -11.51 -3.64
CA ILE A 37 -4.58 -10.59 -3.94
C ILE A 37 -3.46 -11.24 -4.76
N GLN A 38 -3.26 -12.55 -4.62
CA GLN A 38 -2.24 -13.28 -5.37
C GLN A 38 -2.54 -13.28 -6.88
N ASP A 39 -3.79 -13.53 -7.27
CA ASP A 39 -4.21 -13.51 -8.68
C ASP A 39 -3.99 -12.13 -9.31
N GLU A 40 -4.27 -11.07 -8.55
CA GLU A 40 -4.04 -9.68 -8.97
C GLU A 40 -2.55 -9.36 -9.09
N LEU A 41 -1.72 -9.83 -8.17
CA LEU A 41 -0.26 -9.64 -8.24
C LEU A 41 0.32 -10.33 -9.48
N VAL A 42 -0.13 -11.54 -9.82
CA VAL A 42 0.26 -12.23 -11.05
C VAL A 42 -0.17 -11.45 -12.29
N SER A 43 -1.40 -10.92 -12.32
CA SER A 43 -1.91 -10.15 -13.48
C SER A 43 -1.12 -8.85 -13.72
N LEU A 44 -0.54 -8.30 -12.65
CA LEU A 44 0.34 -7.12 -12.67
C LEU A 44 1.81 -7.46 -12.94
N GLY A 45 2.16 -8.74 -13.14
CA GLY A 45 3.51 -9.18 -13.47
C GLY A 45 4.45 -9.32 -12.27
N PHE A 46 3.94 -9.45 -11.06
CA PHE A 46 4.75 -9.75 -9.88
C PHE A 46 5.14 -11.23 -9.85
N GLU A 47 6.36 -11.51 -9.41
CA GLU A 47 6.86 -12.86 -9.24
C GLU A 47 6.82 -13.26 -7.75
N PRO A 48 6.31 -14.46 -7.42
CA PRO A 48 6.34 -14.95 -6.05
C PRO A 48 7.77 -15.36 -5.65
N THR A 49 8.17 -15.05 -4.43
CA THR A 49 9.40 -15.53 -3.81
C THR A 49 9.16 -16.79 -2.98
N SER A 50 10.22 -17.52 -2.65
CA SER A 50 10.17 -18.72 -1.79
C SER A 50 9.53 -18.48 -0.42
N ASP A 51 9.53 -17.22 0.03
CA ASP A 51 9.11 -16.82 1.37
C ASP A 51 7.67 -16.26 1.39
N GLY A 52 6.91 -16.46 0.30
CA GLY A 52 5.52 -16.02 0.15
C GLY A 52 5.37 -14.51 -0.06
N ASN A 53 6.44 -13.84 -0.50
CA ASN A 53 6.39 -12.43 -0.90
C ASN A 53 6.26 -12.31 -2.41
N TRP A 54 5.93 -11.12 -2.88
CA TRP A 54 5.75 -10.80 -4.30
C TRP A 54 6.60 -9.59 -4.63
N VAL A 55 7.39 -9.68 -5.70
CA VAL A 55 8.35 -8.63 -6.05
C VAL A 55 8.20 -8.18 -7.48
N SER A 56 8.46 -6.89 -7.68
CA SER A 56 8.80 -6.24 -8.95
C SER A 56 10.01 -5.33 -8.73
N GLU A 57 10.48 -4.63 -9.76
CA GLU A 57 11.69 -3.78 -9.68
C GLU A 57 11.64 -2.75 -8.54
N GLN A 58 10.47 -2.19 -8.24
CA GLN A 58 10.31 -1.07 -7.30
C GLN A 58 9.31 -1.31 -6.16
N VAL A 59 8.54 -2.39 -6.23
CA VAL A 59 7.51 -2.75 -5.25
C VAL A 59 7.77 -4.14 -4.71
N PHE A 60 7.73 -4.26 -3.40
CA PHE A 60 7.61 -5.53 -2.71
C PHE A 60 6.25 -5.58 -2.03
N VAL A 61 5.47 -6.64 -2.25
CA VAL A 61 4.18 -6.87 -1.60
C VAL A 61 4.24 -8.18 -0.82
N LYS A 62 3.82 -8.15 0.44
CA LYS A 62 3.53 -9.33 1.24
C LYS A 62 2.07 -9.28 1.63
N ALA A 63 1.33 -10.34 1.33
CA ALA A 63 -0.05 -10.44 1.76
C ALA A 63 -0.30 -11.78 2.45
N GLN A 64 -1.12 -11.74 3.49
CA GLN A 64 -1.53 -12.91 4.23
C GLN A 64 -3.05 -12.86 4.43
N ASN A 65 -3.70 -13.97 4.13
CA ASN A 65 -5.09 -14.18 4.47
C ASN A 65 -5.17 -14.55 5.96
N GLY A 66 -6.19 -14.02 6.64
CA GLY A 66 -6.50 -14.48 7.99
C GLY A 66 -7.07 -15.88 7.93
N ASP A 67 -6.64 -16.75 8.84
CA ASP A 67 -7.17 -18.11 8.99
C ASP A 67 -8.41 -18.18 9.90
N GLY A 68 -8.98 -17.03 10.24
CA GLY A 68 -10.17 -16.91 11.08
C GLY A 68 -9.93 -17.16 12.58
N ASN A 69 -8.79 -17.73 12.98
CA ASN A 69 -8.54 -18.14 14.38
C ASN A 69 -7.35 -17.43 15.03
N GLU A 70 -6.23 -17.20 14.32
CA GLU A 70 -4.99 -16.69 14.94
C GLU A 70 -4.31 -15.55 14.17
N THR A 71 -4.46 -15.50 12.84
CA THR A 71 -3.79 -14.48 12.03
C THR A 71 -4.74 -13.41 11.50
N VAL A 72 -4.31 -12.15 11.67
CA VAL A 72 -5.01 -10.99 11.13
C VAL A 72 -4.63 -10.85 9.66
N PRO A 73 -5.60 -10.78 8.73
CA PRO A 73 -5.28 -10.59 7.33
C PRO A 73 -4.55 -9.26 7.12
N PHE A 74 -3.53 -9.23 6.26
CA PHE A 74 -2.83 -8.00 5.94
C PHE A 74 -2.30 -7.99 4.51
N CYS A 75 -2.08 -6.78 4.00
CA CYS A 75 -1.24 -6.48 2.85
C CYS A 75 -0.21 -5.42 3.25
N HIS A 76 1.05 -5.70 2.95
CA HIS A 76 2.20 -4.88 3.25
C HIS A 76 2.94 -4.60 1.94
N ALA A 77 3.01 -3.34 1.55
CA ALA A 77 3.77 -2.86 0.40
C ALA A 77 4.99 -2.05 0.85
N ASN A 78 6.16 -2.36 0.29
CA ASN A 78 7.38 -1.57 0.38
C ASN A 78 7.62 -0.92 -0.99
N LEU A 79 7.61 0.41 -1.02
CA LEU A 79 7.75 1.23 -2.23
C LEU A 79 9.06 2.02 -2.15
N ARG A 80 10.02 1.78 -3.05
CA ARG A 80 11.31 2.50 -3.05
C ARG A 80 11.16 3.92 -3.60
N LEU A 81 10.62 4.85 -2.79
CA LEU A 81 10.56 6.28 -3.12
C LEU A 81 10.79 7.16 -1.87
N LYS A 82 11.95 7.82 -1.79
CA LYS A 82 12.47 8.53 -0.59
C LYS A 82 11.67 9.80 -0.18
N SER A 83 10.91 10.40 -1.09
CA SER A 83 10.33 11.75 -0.91
C SER A 83 8.81 11.82 -0.83
N SER A 84 8.09 10.70 -0.91
CA SER A 84 6.63 10.72 -1.11
C SER A 84 5.83 9.89 -0.12
N THR A 85 6.41 9.42 0.99
CA THR A 85 5.66 8.62 1.98
C THR A 85 4.39 9.32 2.45
N ARG A 86 4.45 10.64 2.66
CA ARG A 86 3.27 11.44 3.02
C ARG A 86 2.21 11.42 1.91
N GLU A 87 2.60 11.73 0.68
CA GLU A 87 1.71 11.75 -0.47
C GLU A 87 1.09 10.38 -0.74
N LEU A 88 1.88 9.30 -0.60
CA LEU A 88 1.42 7.93 -0.67
C LEU A 88 0.42 7.61 0.45
N SER A 89 0.67 8.05 1.68
CA SER A 89 -0.25 7.85 2.80
C SER A 89 -1.58 8.58 2.60
N ASP A 90 -1.54 9.79 2.06
CA ASP A 90 -2.73 10.61 1.77
C ASP A 90 -3.54 9.97 0.63
N ALA A 91 -2.86 9.51 -0.43
CA ALA A 91 -3.49 8.83 -1.55
C ALA A 91 -4.05 7.45 -1.17
N ALA A 92 -3.38 6.70 -0.31
CA ALA A 92 -3.86 5.43 0.24
C ALA A 92 -5.16 5.63 1.03
N GLN A 93 -5.17 6.61 1.93
CA GLN A 93 -6.35 6.94 2.72
C GLN A 93 -7.52 7.41 1.84
N ALA A 94 -7.26 8.27 0.85
CA ALA A 94 -8.27 8.73 -0.10
C ALA A 94 -8.84 7.57 -0.94
N ALA A 95 -8.00 6.65 -1.41
CA ALA A 95 -8.44 5.48 -2.16
C ALA A 95 -9.33 4.55 -1.33
N LEU A 96 -8.95 4.28 -0.08
CA LEU A 96 -9.78 3.52 0.87
C LEU A 96 -11.17 4.17 1.04
N VAL A 97 -11.21 5.48 1.27
CA VAL A 97 -12.48 6.23 1.40
C VAL A 97 -13.32 6.13 0.13
N SER A 98 -12.71 6.24 -1.06
CA SER A 98 -13.43 6.13 -2.33
C SER A 98 -14.06 4.74 -2.55
N MET A 99 -13.54 3.71 -1.87
CA MET A 99 -14.05 2.35 -1.88
C MET A 99 -15.07 2.05 -0.77
N GLY A 100 -15.55 3.08 -0.07
CA GLY A 100 -16.51 2.94 1.01
C GLY A 100 -15.92 2.49 2.34
N VAL A 101 -14.60 2.60 2.53
CA VAL A 101 -13.98 2.42 3.85
C VAL A 101 -14.21 3.68 4.69
N HIS A 102 -14.79 3.51 5.86
CA HIS A 102 -14.93 4.57 6.84
C HIS A 102 -13.66 4.71 7.68
N VAL A 103 -13.11 5.92 7.80
CA VAL A 103 -11.98 6.21 8.68
C VAL A 103 -12.53 6.64 10.04
N ILE A 104 -12.39 5.78 11.04
CA ILE A 104 -12.85 6.04 12.41
C ILE A 104 -12.00 7.12 13.07
N ARG A 105 -10.68 6.95 13.02
CA ARG A 105 -9.69 7.91 13.52
C ARG A 105 -8.40 7.82 12.74
N ALA A 106 -7.68 8.92 12.62
CA ALA A 106 -6.36 8.96 12.01
C ALA A 106 -5.41 9.81 12.84
N GLN A 107 -4.18 9.32 13.00
CA GLN A 107 -3.10 9.99 13.72
C GLN A 107 -1.88 10.09 12.83
N ARG A 108 -1.27 11.28 12.80
CA ARG A 108 -0.08 11.55 11.99
C ARG A 108 1.07 12.02 12.88
N LYS A 109 2.26 11.47 12.64
CA LYS A 109 3.51 11.90 13.28
C LYS A 109 4.63 11.98 12.22
N GLY A 110 4.85 13.19 11.70
CA GLY A 110 5.76 13.39 10.56
C GLY A 110 5.21 12.74 9.29
N VAL A 111 5.97 11.83 8.70
CA VAL A 111 5.54 11.04 7.52
C VAL A 111 4.69 9.83 7.89
N ARG A 112 4.65 9.43 9.16
CA ARG A 112 3.89 8.27 9.64
C ARG A 112 2.40 8.60 9.75
N LEU A 113 1.57 7.72 9.22
CA LEU A 113 0.11 7.74 9.40
C LEU A 113 -0.33 6.40 10.01
N THR A 114 -1.15 6.46 11.06
CA THR A 114 -1.94 5.33 11.53
C THR A 114 -3.40 5.73 11.45
N ALA A 115 -4.23 4.95 10.77
CA ALA A 115 -5.66 5.19 10.68
C ALA A 115 -6.44 3.92 10.99
N GLU A 116 -7.48 4.04 11.80
CA GLU A 116 -8.45 2.99 12.05
C GLU A 116 -9.56 3.05 11.01
N LEU A 117 -9.88 1.89 10.47
CA LEU A 117 -10.73 1.70 9.32
C LEU A 117 -11.90 0.80 9.68
N GLU A 118 -13.02 0.99 9.00
CA GLU A 118 -14.16 0.07 9.00
C GLU A 118 -14.72 -0.05 7.58
N LYS A 119 -15.03 -1.27 7.14
CA LYS A 119 -15.75 -1.50 5.88
C LYS A 119 -16.72 -2.65 6.08
N SER A 120 -18.01 -2.39 5.89
CA SER A 120 -19.07 -3.38 6.03
C SER A 120 -19.04 -4.12 7.38
N GLY A 121 -18.74 -3.40 8.47
CA GLY A 121 -18.62 -3.96 9.82
C GLY A 121 -17.28 -4.66 10.12
N VAL A 122 -16.35 -4.73 9.17
CA VAL A 122 -15.00 -5.28 9.41
C VAL A 122 -14.04 -4.16 9.79
N LEU A 123 -13.46 -4.25 10.98
CA LEU A 123 -12.46 -3.31 11.46
C LEU A 123 -11.10 -3.57 10.82
N GLY A 124 -10.32 -2.50 10.66
CA GLY A 124 -8.98 -2.57 10.11
C GLY A 124 -8.10 -1.41 10.53
N GLU A 125 -6.89 -1.41 9.99
CA GLU A 125 -5.90 -0.37 10.21
C GLU A 125 -5.08 -0.14 8.94
N LEU A 126 -4.88 1.13 8.61
CA LEU A 126 -3.84 1.59 7.70
C LEU A 126 -2.67 2.10 8.53
N PHE A 127 -1.47 1.63 8.23
CA PHE A 127 -0.21 2.12 8.79
C PHE A 127 0.74 2.50 7.65
N THR A 128 1.42 3.64 7.79
CA THR A 128 2.50 4.04 6.87
C THR A 128 3.71 4.51 7.65
N ASP A 129 4.90 4.20 7.13
CA ASP A 129 6.17 4.65 7.66
C ASP A 129 7.20 4.84 6.53
N SER A 130 8.36 5.40 6.87
CA SER A 130 9.52 5.49 5.99
C SER A 130 10.74 4.85 6.63
N LEU A 131 11.42 4.00 5.87
CA LEU A 131 12.73 3.44 6.19
C LEU A 131 13.72 3.87 5.10
N GLY A 132 14.40 4.99 5.33
CA GLY A 132 15.35 5.54 4.37
C GLY A 132 14.67 5.91 3.04
N PRO A 133 15.06 5.31 1.90
CA PRO A 133 14.40 5.56 0.62
C PRO A 133 13.09 4.78 0.42
N THR A 134 12.70 3.93 1.37
CA THR A 134 11.52 3.06 1.22
C THR A 134 10.35 3.61 2.02
N SER A 135 9.20 3.74 1.38
CA SER A 135 7.91 3.96 2.02
C SER A 135 7.27 2.61 2.32
N ILE A 136 6.85 2.41 3.57
CA ILE A 136 6.16 1.22 4.05
C ILE A 136 4.67 1.58 4.13
N ILE A 137 3.80 0.74 3.56
CA ILE A 137 2.36 0.87 3.69
C ILE A 137 1.79 -0.49 4.06
N VAL A 138 0.98 -0.54 5.11
CA VAL A 138 0.32 -1.75 5.61
C VAL A 138 -1.16 -1.48 5.76
N ILE A 139 -1.99 -2.32 5.18
CA ILE A 139 -3.42 -2.39 5.45
C ILE A 139 -3.69 -3.75 6.06
N ARG A 140 -4.34 -3.80 7.23
CA ARG A 140 -4.66 -5.04 7.92
C ARG A 140 -6.06 -5.01 8.52
N GLY A 141 -6.64 -6.19 8.76
CA GLY A 141 -7.82 -6.32 9.62
C GLY A 141 -7.50 -5.93 11.08
N LYS A 142 -8.54 -5.78 11.91
CA LYS A 142 -8.44 -5.71 13.38
C LYS A 142 -9.39 -6.74 13.99
N ARG A 143 -8.96 -7.34 15.10
CA ARG A 143 -9.79 -8.18 15.95
C ARG A 143 -10.63 -7.31 16.87
#